data_AF-A0A520C2P9-F1
#
_entry.id   AF-A0A520C2P9-F1
#
_cell.length_a   1.000
_cell.length_b   1.000
_cell.length_c   1.000
_cell.angle_alpha   90.00
_cell.angle_beta   90.00
_cell.angle_gamma   90.00
#
_symmetry.space_group_name_H-M   'P 1'
#
loop_
_entity.id
_entity.type
_entity.pdbx_description
1 polymer ?
#
loop_
_entity_poly.entity_id
_entity_poly.type
_entity_poly.pdbx_seq_one_letter_code
_entity_poly.pdbx_strand_id
1 'polypeptide(L)' 'MGKKILVNVLYNVGLILSIFGMGWAYNNNSPLIIFFFVATFATFLYFKIQLVKDFRNNMKK' A
#
# COMPACT_ATOMS: atom_id res chain seq x y z
N MET A 1 19.74 2.22 7.40
CA MET A 1 18.96 3.28 6.73
C MET A 1 18.26 2.81 5.45
N GLY A 2 18.92 2.04 4.57
CA GLY A 2 18.35 1.62 3.27
C GLY A 2 17.05 0.80 3.31
N LYS A 3 16.90 -0.15 4.27
CA LYS A 3 15.63 -0.89 4.46
C LYS A 3 14.43 0.04 4.71
N LYS A 4 14.63 1.15 5.41
CA LYS A 4 13.56 2.10 5.77
C LYS A 4 13.10 2.89 4.53
N ILE A 5 14.03 3.24 3.65
CA ILE A 5 13.77 3.90 2.36
C ILE A 5 13.06 2.94 1.42
N LEU A 6 13.56 1.71 1.28
CA LEU A 6 12.99 0.70 0.40
C LEU A 6 11.51 0.46 0.74
N VAL A 7 11.21 0.31 2.04
CA VAL A 7 9.84 0.05 2.50
C VAL A 7 8.92 1.25 2.28
N ASN A 8 9.40 2.49 2.49
CA ASN A 8 8.62 3.69 2.20
C ASN A 8 8.31 3.84 0.71
N VAL A 9 9.30 3.57 -0.14
CA VAL A 9 9.13 3.57 -1.60
C VAL A 9 8.15 2.47 -2.01
N LEU A 10 8.25 1.27 -1.44
CA LEU A 10 7.39 0.13 -1.77
C LEU A 10 5.92 0.40 -1.41
N TYR A 11 5.65 1.04 -0.26
CA TYR A 11 4.28 1.46 0.07
C TYR A 11 3.74 2.54 -0.86
N ASN A 12 4.55 3.56 -1.21
CA ASN A 12 4.10 4.61 -2.12
C ASN A 12 3.84 4.06 -3.52
N VAL A 13 4.74 3.23 -4.05
CA VAL A 13 4.58 2.57 -5.35
C VAL A 13 3.37 1.63 -5.34
N GLY A 14 3.17 0.86 -4.28
CA GLY A 14 2.00 -0.02 -4.12
C GLY A 14 0.68 0.76 -4.10
N LEU A 15 0.61 1.88 -3.37
CA LEU A 15 -0.57 2.74 -3.36
C LEU A 15 -0.86 3.37 -4.73
N ILE A 16 0.17 3.85 -5.41
CA ILE A 16 0.05 4.42 -6.77
C ILE A 16 -0.43 3.35 -7.75
N LEU A 17 0.18 2.16 -7.75
CA LEU A 17 -0.24 1.03 -8.58
C LEU A 17 -1.68 0.61 -8.31
N SER A 18 -2.10 0.59 -7.04
CA SER A 18 -3.49 0.31 -6.68
C SER A 18 -4.48 1.33 -7.23
N ILE A 19 -4.14 2.63 -7.22
CA ILE A 19 -5.00 3.69 -7.74
C ILE A 19 -5.10 3.61 -9.28
N PHE A 20 -3.97 3.46 -9.96
CA PHE A 20 -3.94 3.28 -11.42
C PHE A 20 -4.67 1.99 -11.85
N GLY A 21 -4.46 0.90 -11.12
CA GLY A 21 -5.14 -0.37 -11.36
C GLY A 21 -6.65 -0.29 -11.17
N MET A 22 -7.11 0.44 -10.15
CA MET A 22 -8.54 0.73 -9.96
C MET A 22 -9.12 1.55 -11.12
N GLY A 23 -8.42 2.61 -11.56
CA GLY A 23 -8.87 3.43 -12.69
C GLY A 23 -8.95 2.64 -14.00
N TRP A 24 -7.97 1.78 -14.26
CA TRP A 24 -7.99 0.89 -15.43
C TRP A 24 -9.10 -0.16 -15.35
N ALA A 25 -9.31 -0.77 -14.18
CA ALA A 25 -10.34 -1.78 -13.98
C ALA A 25 -11.76 -1.19 -14.03
N TYR A 26 -11.95 0.06 -13.60
CA TYR A 26 -13.19 0.81 -13.74
C TYR A 26 -13.54 1.01 -15.22
N ASN A 27 -12.57 1.41 -16.03
CA ASN A 27 -12.78 1.61 -17.47
C ASN A 27 -13.07 0.30 -18.23
N ASN A 28 -12.61 -0.84 -17.72
CA ASN A 28 -12.86 -2.17 -18.28
C ASN A 28 -14.08 -2.89 -17.68
N ASN A 29 -14.92 -2.20 -16.88
CA ASN A 29 -16.10 -2.77 -16.22
C ASN A 29 -15.80 -4.12 -15.52
N SER A 30 -14.63 -4.24 -14.89
CA SER A 30 -14.17 -5.48 -14.27
C SER A 30 -14.26 -5.38 -12.74
N PRO A 31 -15.44 -5.61 -12.14
CA PRO A 31 -15.68 -5.37 -10.71
C PRO A 31 -14.81 -6.24 -9.81
N LEU A 32 -14.48 -7.46 -10.24
CA LEU A 32 -13.57 -8.37 -9.55
C LEU A 32 -12.17 -7.77 -9.38
N ILE A 33 -11.66 -7.12 -10.43
CA ILE A 33 -10.32 -6.52 -10.43
C ILE A 33 -10.30 -5.26 -9.57
N ILE A 34 -11.38 -4.47 -9.59
CA ILE A 34 -11.57 -3.32 -8.69
C ILE A 34 -11.53 -3.79 -7.24
N PHE A 35 -12.30 -4.82 -6.90
CA PHE A 35 -12.35 -5.35 -5.54
C PHE A 35 -10.99 -5.88 -5.07
N PHE A 36 -10.25 -6.54 -5.98
CA PHE A 36 -8.88 -6.98 -5.73
C PHE A 36 -7.97 -5.78 -5.42
N PHE A 37 -7.99 -4.74 -6.25
CA PHE A 37 -7.17 -3.53 -6.02
C PHE A 37 -7.54 -2.80 -4.73
N VAL A 38 -8.82 -2.77 -4.34
CA VAL A 38 -9.26 -2.21 -3.05
C VAL A 38 -8.70 -3.02 -1.88
N ALA A 39 -8.79 -4.36 -1.94
CA ALA A 39 -8.22 -5.24 -0.91
C ALA A 39 -6.70 -5.11 -0.82
N THR A 40 -6.01 -5.04 -1.97
CA THR A 40 -4.56 -4.79 -2.03
C THR A 40 -4.20 -3.43 -1.44
N PHE A 41 -4.96 -2.38 -1.77
CA PHE A 41 -4.75 -1.03 -1.23
C PHE A 41 -4.89 -1.00 0.30
N ALA A 42 -5.95 -1.62 0.83
CA ALA A 42 -6.17 -1.74 2.27
C ALA A 42 -5.03 -2.51 2.96
N THR A 43 -4.55 -3.59 2.33
CA THR A 43 -3.42 -4.39 2.84
C THR A 43 -2.13 -3.57 2.91
N PHE A 44 -1.80 -2.82 1.85
CA PHE A 44 -0.64 -1.92 1.85
C PHE A 44 -0.75 -0.82 2.91
N LEU A 45 -1.95 -0.25 3.11
CA LEU A 45 -2.21 0.74 4.14
C LEU A 45 -2.00 0.17 5.55
N TYR A 46 -2.55 -1.01 5.82
CA TYR A 46 -2.39 -1.70 7.11
C TYR A 46 -0.92 -1.92 7.43
N PHE A 47 -0.17 -2.48 6.47
CA PHE A 47 1.24 -2.75 6.61
C PHE A 47 2.07 -1.47 6.81
N LYS A 48 1.72 -0.36 6.13
CA LYS A 48 2.35 0.95 6.33
C LYS A 48 2.15 1.45 7.75
N ILE A 49 0.94 1.33 8.29
CA ILE A 49 0.61 1.73 9.67
C ILE A 49 1.38 0.87 10.68
N GLN A 50 1.43 -0.44 10.47
CA GLN A 50 2.18 -1.36 11.33
C GLN A 50 3.67 -0.99 11.35
N LEU A 51 4.25 -0.68 10.20
CA LEU A 51 5.64 -0.27 10.10
C LEU A 51 5.93 1.03 10.88
N VAL A 52 5.03 2.01 10.79
CA VAL A 52 5.13 3.28 11.53
C VAL A 52 5.01 3.03 13.03
N LYS A 53 4.09 2.16 13.46
CA LYS A 53 3.94 1.76 14.88
C LYS A 53 5.21 1.09 15.41
N ASP A 54 5.75 0.12 14.68
CA ASP A 54 6.98 -0.57 15.07
C ASP A 54 8.16 0.38 15.17
N PHE A 55 8.29 1.31 14.23
CA PHE A 55 9.31 2.34 14.29
C PHE A 55 9.18 3.24 15.53
N ARG A 56 7.97 3.67 15.85
CA ARG A 56 7.71 4.57 16.98
C ARG A 56 7.96 3.87 18.31
N ASN A 57 7.64 2.57 18.41
CA ASN A 57 7.94 1.76 19.59
C ASN A 57 9.44 1.50 19.73
N ASN A 58 10.17 1.25 18.64
CA ASN A 58 11.62 1.07 18.67
C ASN A 58 12.40 2.36 18.99
N MET A 59 11.83 3.55 18.77
CA MET A 59 12.46 4.83 19.16
C MET A 59 12.15 5.26 20.60
N LYS A 60 11.16 4.66 21.26
CA LYS A 60 10.80 4.96 22.65
C LYS A 60 11.58 4.12 23.67
N LYS A 61 12.42 3.19 23.21
CA LYS A 61 13.24 2.29 24.01
C LYS A 61 14.70 2.66 23.83
#